data_AF-A0A920LP55-F1
#
_entry.id   AF-A0A920LP55-F1
#
_cell.length_a   1.000
_cell.length_b   1.000
_cell.length_c   1.000
_cell.angle_alpha   90.00
_cell.angle_beta   90.00
_cell.angle_gamma   90.00
#
_symmetry.space_group_name_H-M   'P 1'
#
loop_
_entity.id
_entity.type
_entity.pdbx_description
1 polymer ?
#
loop_
_entity_poly.entity_id
_entity_poly.type
_entity_poly.pdbx_seq_one_letter_code
_entity_poly.pdbx_strand_id
1 'polypeptide(L)' 'MWRRNFADLPEGPVVYSTSGDFDLFTMFRLDNNDDIGHYVCETVQKIKGVRDTNTIVCFNPFTKDRGI' A
#
# COMPACT_ATOMS: atom_id res chain seq x y z
N MET A 1 6.66 11.94 11.22
CA MET A 1 7.98 11.64 10.62
C MET A 1 7.94 10.56 9.52
N TRP A 2 6.85 9.77 9.37
CA TRP A 2 6.71 8.70 8.35
C TRP A 2 6.00 9.09 7.05
N ARG A 3 5.24 10.20 7.04
CA ARG A 3 4.39 10.62 5.90
C ARG A 3 5.15 10.87 4.59
N ARG A 4 6.43 11.24 4.65
CA ARG A 4 7.25 11.47 3.44
C ARG A 4 7.50 10.16 2.70
N ASN A 5 7.95 9.12 3.39
CA ASN A 5 8.46 7.90 2.74
C ASN A 5 7.42 7.12 1.92
N PHE A 6 6.15 7.09 2.34
CA PHE A 6 5.11 6.37 1.60
C PHE A 6 4.55 7.16 0.42
N ALA A 7 4.34 8.47 0.60
CA ALA A 7 3.79 9.33 -0.44
C ALA A 7 4.79 9.55 -1.59
N ASP A 8 6.08 9.35 -1.34
CA ASP A 8 7.16 9.52 -2.32
C ASP A 8 7.42 8.25 -3.18
N LEU A 9 6.67 7.17 -2.97
CA LEU A 9 6.81 5.96 -3.78
C LEU A 9 6.31 6.19 -5.23
N PRO A 10 6.90 5.53 -6.25
CA PRO A 10 6.60 5.79 -7.66
C PRO A 10 5.12 5.67 -8.04
N GLU A 11 4.42 4.73 -7.42
CA GLU A 11 3.01 4.46 -7.64
C GLU A 11 2.07 5.48 -6.99
N GLY A 12 2.60 6.43 -6.22
CA GLY A 12 1.85 7.51 -5.58
C GLY A 12 0.68 6.98 -4.74
N PRO A 13 0.93 6.11 -3.75
CA PRO A 13 -0.13 5.43 -3.05
C PRO A 13 -1.00 6.42 -2.26
N VAL A 14 -2.27 6.07 -2.11
CA VAL A 14 -3.17 6.85 -1.25
C VAL A 14 -2.92 6.45 0.19
N VAL A 15 -2.49 7.40 1.02
CA VAL A 15 -2.10 7.14 2.42
C VAL A 15 -3.03 7.85 3.39
N TYR A 16 -3.69 7.07 4.24
CA TYR A 16 -4.51 7.55 5.36
C TYR A 16 -3.83 7.27 6.69
N SER A 17 -4.10 8.13 7.68
CA SER A 17 -3.71 7.88 9.08
C SER A 17 -4.96 7.55 9.87
N THR A 18 -4.87 6.52 10.72
CA THR A 18 -6.00 5.97 11.45
C THR A 18 -5.67 5.87 12.94
N SER A 19 -6.70 5.98 13.78
CA SER A 19 -6.58 5.79 15.24
C SER A 19 -6.94 4.37 15.70
N GLY A 20 -7.13 3.44 14.75
CA GLY A 20 -7.52 2.05 15.02
C GLY A 20 -6.32 1.14 15.25
N ASP A 21 -6.48 -0.14 14.93
CA ASP A 21 -5.44 -1.17 15.13
C ASP A 21 -4.15 -0.92 14.32
N PHE A 22 -4.24 -0.08 13.29
CA PHE A 22 -3.13 0.33 12.45
C PHE A 22 -2.95 1.85 12.50
N ASP A 23 -1.69 2.30 12.45
CA ASP A 23 -1.34 3.73 12.37
C ASP A 23 -1.65 4.33 10.98
N LEU A 24 -1.45 3.50 9.94
CA LEU A 24 -1.58 3.87 8.54
C LEU A 24 -2.43 2.84 7.79
N PHE A 25 -3.28 3.35 6.90
CA PHE A 25 -4.00 2.55 5.91
C PHE A 25 -3.66 3.09 4.52
N THR A 26 -3.03 2.25 3.69
CA THR A 26 -2.48 2.68 2.40
C THR A 26 -2.97 1.79 1.27
N MET A 27 -3.27 2.39 0.12
CA MET A 27 -3.74 1.70 -1.07
C MET A 27 -2.71 1.81 -2.18
N PHE A 28 -2.29 0.65 -2.69
CA PHE A 28 -1.34 0.53 -3.79
C PHE A 28 -2.06 -0.01 -5.03
N ARG A 29 -1.71 0.55 -6.19
CA ARG A 29 -2.11 0.03 -7.50
C ARG A 29 -0.88 -0.53 -8.17
N LEU A 30 -0.79 -1.84 -8.20
CA LEU A 30 0.27 -2.56 -8.90
C LEU A 30 -0.23 -3.03 -10.26
N ASP A 31 0.69 -3.28 -11.19
CA ASP A 31 0.34 -3.84 -12.48
C ASP A 31 0.02 -5.34 -12.38
N ASN A 32 -0.71 -5.86 -13.36
CA ASN A 32 -1.19 -7.25 -13.34
C ASN A 32 -0.09 -8.32 -13.27
N ASN A 33 1.15 -7.95 -13.61
CA ASN A 33 2.30 -8.85 -13.60
C ASN A 33 3.17 -8.70 -12.35
N ASP A 34 2.83 -7.76 -11.45
CA ASP A 34 3.59 -7.54 -10.23
C ASP A 34 3.25 -8.61 -9.18
N ASP A 35 4.29 -9.08 -8.49
CA ASP A 35 4.12 -9.97 -7.34
C ASP A 35 3.88 -9.13 -6.08
N ILE A 36 2.66 -9.20 -5.55
CA ILE A 36 2.23 -8.46 -4.36
C ILE A 36 3.10 -8.80 -3.15
N GLY A 37 3.44 -10.08 -2.96
CA GLY A 37 4.23 -10.55 -1.82
C GLY A 37 5.66 -10.02 -1.90
N HIS A 38 6.28 -10.11 -3.07
CA HIS A 38 7.60 -9.55 -3.33
C HIS A 38 7.61 -8.03 -3.10
N TYR A 39 6.63 -7.31 -3.64
CA TYR A 39 6.54 -5.86 -3.47
C TYR A 39 6.39 -5.46 -1.99
N VAL A 40 5.53 -6.14 -1.22
CA VAL A 40 5.36 -5.85 0.21
C VAL A 40 6.65 -6.11 0.99
N CYS A 41 7.29 -7.27 0.78
CA CYS A 41 8.52 -7.65 1.51
C CYS A 41 9.73 -6.78 1.13
N GLU A 42 9.88 -6.45 -0.15
CA GLU A 42 11.09 -5.78 -0.66
C GLU A 42 10.98 -4.26 -0.71
N THR A 43 9.76 -3.72 -0.71
CA THR A 43 9.52 -2.26 -0.75
C THR A 43 8.86 -1.79 0.55
N VAL A 44 7.64 -2.23 0.84
CA VAL A 44 6.83 -1.67 1.94
C VAL A 44 7.46 -1.93 3.30
N GLN A 45 7.84 -3.18 3.59
CA GLN A 45 8.42 -3.56 4.89
C GLN A 45 9.83 -3.00 5.12
N LYS A 46 10.54 -2.59 4.06
CA LYS A 46 11.86 -1.96 4.16
C LYS A 46 11.78 -0.46 4.44
N ILE A 47 10.60 0.15 4.37
CA ILE A 47 10.42 1.55 4.74
C ILE A 47 10.72 1.70 6.23
N LYS A 48 11.68 2.58 6.55
CA LYS A 48 12.03 2.89 7.94
C LYS A 48 10.76 3.25 8.71
N GLY A 49 10.55 2.58 9.85
CA GLY A 49 9.41 2.80 10.73
C GLY A 49 8.27 1.82 10.59
N VAL A 50 8.24 1.05 9.50
CA VAL A 50 7.28 -0.04 9.36
C VAL A 50 7.70 -1.14 10.32
N ARG A 51 6.88 -1.38 11.34
CA ARG A 51 7.07 -2.49 12.28
C ARG A 51 6.48 -3.78 11.71
N ASP A 52 5.29 -3.68 11.15
CA ASP A 52 4.53 -4.80 10.60
C ASP A 52 3.53 -4.31 9.54
N THR A 53 3.04 -5.21 8.70
CA THR A 53 2.10 -4.94 7.63
C THR A 53 0.97 -5.98 7.62
N ASN A 54 -0.26 -5.53 7.45
CA ASN A 54 -1.39 -6.39 7.08
C ASN A 54 -1.81 -6.04 5.64
N THR A 55 -1.78 -7.04 4.75
CA THR A 55 -2.10 -6.86 3.34
C THR A 55 -3.51 -7.38 3.03
N ILE A 56 -4.38 -6.48 2.58
CA ILE A 56 -5.73 -6.80 2.12
C ILE A 56 -5.73 -6.73 0.59
N VAL A 57 -5.98 -7.86 -0.07
CA VAL A 57 -6.06 -7.92 -1.54
C VAL A 57 -7.43 -7.44 -1.98
N CYS A 58 -7.45 -6.30 -2.68
CA CYS A 58 -8.66 -5.72 -3.24
C CYS A 58 -8.93 -6.26 -4.64
N PHE A 59 -10.08 -6.91 -4.82
CA PHE A 59 -10.58 -7.29 -6.15
C PHE A 59 -11.63 -6.29 -6.60
N ASN A 60 -11.59 -5.91 -7.87
CA ASN A 60 -12.64 -5.12 -8.49
C ASN A 60 -13.42 -5.96 -9.53
N PRO A 61 -14.42 -6.75 -9.10
CA PRO A 61 -15.20 -7.58 -10.02
C PRO A 61 -16.38 -6.84 -10.66
N PHE A 62 -16.69 -5.60 -10.26
CA PHE A 62 -17.97 -4.95 -10.58
C PHE A 62 -17.86 -3.70 -11.47
N THR A 63 -16.68 -3.09 -11.61
CA THR A 63 -16.51 -1.91 -12.48
C THR A 63 -15.49 -2.15 -13.59
N LYS A 64 -15.57 -1.34 -14.66
CA LYS A 64 -14.70 -1.46 -15.85
C LYS A 64 -13.37 -0.73 -15.70
N ASP A 65 -13.30 0.22 -14.77
CA ASP A 65 -12.09 0.97 -14.44
C ASP A 65 -11.24 0.22 -13.41
N ARG A 66 -10.00 0.67 -13.19
CA ARG A 66 -9.08 0.10 -12.17
C ARG A 66 -9.47 0.51 -10.72
N GLY A 67 -10.71 0.97 -10.50
CA GLY A 67 -11.17 1.63 -9.28
C GLY A 67 -10.56 3.04 -9.09
N ILE A 68 -11.20 3.89 -8.28
CA ILE A 68 -10.78 5.29 -7.97
C ILE A 68 -9.40 5.45 -7.36
#